data_AF-A0A964E6A1-F1
#
_entry.id   AF-A0A964E6A1-F1
#
_cell.length_a   1.000
_cell.length_b   1.000
_cell.length_c   1.000
_cell.angle_alpha   90.00
_cell.angle_beta   90.00
_cell.angle_gamma   90.00
#
_symmetry.space_group_name_H-M   'P 1'
#
loop_
_entity.id
_entity.type
_entity.pdbx_description
1 polymer ?
#
loop_
_entity_poly.entity_id
_entity_poly.type
_entity_poly.pdbx_seq_one_letter_code
_entity_poly.pdbx_strand_id
1 'polypeptide(L)'
;MRSDRAWVLLKSGKRLNLIDPQPDSWDDRDLAIGLSRTYRWGGYSRWELPLSVAQHSVLVLVLRQAMEPHRPLSPREALRELLHDASEGFLSFDPISPLKPHLGQAFEALDGRLRQAVETRYNLPAWQGDDYALHKQADRLAAASEAVHIAGWSRDDLHETLNISLNPIETDPLPRIEGFAPWEPWPAQLAAALFLSKLRELSDSKRVIENPADLTKAVVREDVLRRLASAYARLPDGRKQPCHTAPTGSSLSDSFVVTQADDGSQTVEGVVIAGERAADGSWNFRNRVTIFTTGEEILDREGHHCLVSAP
;
A
#
# COMPACT_ATOMS: atom_id res chain seq x y z
N MET A 1 36.28 14.97 -11.58
CA MET A 1 34.88 14.58 -11.87
C MET A 1 34.01 15.01 -10.71
N ARG A 2 32.95 15.79 -10.93
CA ARG A 2 31.93 15.99 -9.89
C ARG A 2 31.34 14.60 -9.62
N SER A 3 31.42 14.12 -8.38
CA SER A 3 30.69 12.92 -7.96
C SER A 3 29.22 13.13 -8.32
N ASP A 4 28.64 12.21 -9.12
CA ASP A 4 27.28 12.38 -9.60
C ASP A 4 26.30 12.44 -8.42
N ARG A 5 25.58 13.57 -8.32
CA ARG A 5 24.78 13.96 -7.15
C ARG A 5 23.31 13.51 -7.25
N ALA A 6 23.04 12.36 -7.84
CA ALA A 6 21.67 11.87 -8.05
C ALA A 6 21.07 11.23 -6.78
N TRP A 7 21.13 11.96 -5.66
CA TRP A 7 20.67 11.49 -4.36
C TRP A 7 19.24 11.91 -4.07
N VAL A 8 18.45 11.00 -3.52
CA VAL A 8 17.11 11.24 -2.99
C VAL A 8 17.10 10.95 -1.50
N LEU A 9 16.53 11.86 -0.70
CA LEU A 9 16.27 11.63 0.72
C LEU A 9 14.91 10.94 0.87
N LEU A 10 14.90 9.76 1.46
CA LEU A 10 13.70 8.95 1.67
C LEU A 10 13.01 9.29 2.99
N LYS A 11 11.77 8.84 3.18
CA LYS A 11 10.98 9.13 4.40
C LYS A 11 11.61 8.50 5.65
N SER A 12 12.30 7.38 5.51
CA SER A 12 13.11 6.77 6.57
C SER A 12 14.30 7.61 7.03
N GLY A 13 14.69 8.63 6.26
CA GLY A 13 15.94 9.38 6.44
C GLY A 13 17.14 8.76 5.70
N LYS A 14 16.98 7.59 5.07
CA LYS A 14 17.99 7.01 4.19
C LYS A 14 18.18 7.83 2.92
N ARG A 15 19.34 7.67 2.28
CA ARG A 15 19.70 8.36 1.04
C ARG A 15 19.91 7.33 -0.06
N LEU A 16 19.14 7.44 -1.12
CA LEU A 16 19.27 6.58 -2.30
C LEU A 16 20.04 7.33 -3.38
N ASN A 17 21.12 6.74 -3.88
CA ASN A 17 21.76 7.18 -5.11
C ASN A 17 21.06 6.50 -6.29
N LEU A 18 20.38 7.27 -7.14
CA LEU A 18 19.65 6.71 -8.28
C LEU A 18 20.59 6.14 -9.34
N ILE A 19 21.80 6.69 -9.49
CA ILE A 19 22.75 6.24 -10.52
C ILE A 19 23.48 4.96 -10.09
N ASP A 20 23.73 4.79 -8.80
CA ASP A 20 24.41 3.63 -8.23
C ASP A 20 23.66 3.14 -6.97
N PRO A 21 22.48 2.53 -7.14
CA PRO A 21 21.61 2.16 -6.03
C PRO A 21 22.16 0.93 -5.30
N GLN A 22 22.38 1.05 -3.99
CA GLN A 22 22.78 -0.09 -3.16
C GLN A 22 21.52 -0.78 -2.56
N PRO A 23 21.45 -2.13 -2.51
CA PRO A 23 20.27 -2.87 -2.03
C PRO A 23 19.78 -2.52 -0.60
N ASP A 24 20.62 -1.94 0.24
CA ASP A 24 20.31 -1.54 1.62
C ASP A 24 19.90 -0.06 1.78
N SER A 25 19.92 0.71 0.67
CA SER A 25 19.71 2.17 0.64
C SER A 25 18.28 2.65 0.90
N TRP A 26 17.32 1.74 1.09
CA TRP A 26 15.93 2.06 1.43
C TRP A 26 15.34 1.09 2.47
N ASP A 27 14.21 1.48 3.05
CA ASP A 27 13.33 0.58 3.79
C ASP A 27 12.12 0.21 2.92
N ASP A 28 11.48 -0.94 3.23
CA ASP A 28 10.29 -1.40 2.48
C ASP A 28 9.16 -0.36 2.46
N ARG A 29 9.08 0.46 3.52
CA ARG A 29 8.14 1.58 3.59
C ARG A 29 8.46 2.68 2.58
N ASP A 30 9.73 2.96 2.33
CA ASP A 30 10.13 3.97 1.34
C ASP A 30 9.72 3.52 -0.06
N LEU A 31 9.96 2.24 -0.39
CA LEU A 31 9.53 1.65 -1.66
C LEU A 31 8.01 1.73 -1.82
N ALA A 32 7.25 1.32 -0.81
CA ALA A 32 5.79 1.39 -0.83
C ALA A 32 5.26 2.82 -1.05
N ILE A 33 5.92 3.83 -0.47
CA ILE A 33 5.57 5.24 -0.66
C ILE A 33 5.91 5.72 -2.07
N GLY A 34 7.09 5.34 -2.59
CA GLY A 34 7.50 5.69 -3.95
C GLY A 34 6.50 5.17 -4.98
N LEU A 35 6.16 3.87 -4.89
CA LEU A 35 5.19 3.24 -5.79
C LEU A 35 3.78 3.79 -5.64
N SER A 36 3.35 4.17 -4.43
CA SER A 36 2.01 4.73 -4.23
C SER A 36 1.84 6.18 -4.70
N ARG A 37 2.96 6.86 -4.96
CA ARG A 37 3.02 8.24 -5.47
C ARG A 37 3.51 8.32 -6.91
N THR A 38 3.84 7.19 -7.51
CA THR A 38 4.10 7.06 -8.94
C THR A 38 2.80 6.65 -9.60
N TYR A 39 2.35 7.42 -10.58
CA TYR A 39 1.05 7.24 -11.19
C TYR A 39 1.16 6.72 -12.61
N ARG A 40 0.31 5.75 -12.92
CA ARG A 40 0.13 5.20 -14.26
C ARG A 40 -0.69 6.13 -15.12
N TRP A 41 -0.65 5.92 -16.43
CA TRP A 41 -1.41 6.71 -17.41
C TRP A 41 -1.12 8.22 -17.31
N GLY A 42 0.09 8.58 -16.89
CA GLY A 42 0.50 9.98 -16.66
C GLY A 42 -0.24 10.66 -15.50
N GLY A 43 -0.94 9.90 -14.66
CA GLY A 43 -1.81 10.42 -13.60
C GLY A 43 -3.22 10.81 -14.06
N TYR A 44 -3.56 10.62 -15.34
CA TYR A 44 -4.90 10.85 -15.84
C TYR A 44 -5.80 9.63 -15.56
N SER A 45 -7.00 9.90 -15.07
CA SER A 45 -8.03 8.91 -14.80
C SER A 45 -9.41 9.52 -15.01
N ARG A 46 -10.41 8.68 -15.29
CA ARG A 46 -11.83 9.06 -15.24
C ARG A 46 -12.36 9.22 -13.82
N TRP A 47 -11.57 8.80 -12.82
CA TRP A 47 -11.87 8.94 -11.40
C TRP A 47 -11.18 10.18 -10.83
N GLU A 48 -11.59 10.60 -9.64
CA GLU A 48 -10.96 11.73 -8.93
C GLU A 48 -9.51 11.44 -8.50
N LEU A 49 -9.17 10.16 -8.34
CA LEU A 49 -7.85 9.72 -7.89
C LEU A 49 -7.07 9.05 -9.04
N PRO A 50 -5.75 9.28 -9.12
CA PRO A 50 -4.91 8.60 -10.09
C PRO A 50 -4.60 7.16 -9.67
N LEU A 51 -4.41 6.28 -10.65
CA LEU A 51 -3.93 4.92 -10.42
C LEU A 51 -2.45 4.91 -10.05
N SER A 52 -2.12 4.39 -8.87
CA SER A 52 -0.72 4.22 -8.46
C SER A 52 -0.09 2.93 -8.98
N VAL A 53 1.23 2.94 -9.18
CA VAL A 53 2.01 1.73 -9.50
C VAL A 53 1.83 0.68 -8.40
N ALA A 54 1.72 1.08 -7.12
CA ALA A 54 1.49 0.13 -6.03
C ALA A 54 0.18 -0.66 -6.18
N GLN A 55 -0.92 0.00 -6.57
CA GLN A 55 -2.20 -0.68 -6.83
C GLN A 55 -2.11 -1.58 -8.07
N HIS A 56 -1.44 -1.12 -9.12
CA HIS A 56 -1.18 -1.92 -10.32
C HIS A 56 -0.36 -3.18 -10.01
N SER A 57 0.74 -3.08 -9.27
CA SER A 57 1.57 -4.24 -8.92
C SER A 57 0.79 -5.30 -8.13
N VAL A 58 -0.11 -4.85 -7.26
CA VAL A 58 -1.04 -5.73 -6.54
C VAL A 58 -2.02 -6.41 -7.50
N LEU A 59 -2.61 -5.67 -8.44
CA LEU A 59 -3.50 -6.21 -9.47
C LEU A 59 -2.79 -7.26 -10.33
N VAL A 60 -1.56 -6.99 -10.79
CA VAL A 60 -0.76 -7.95 -11.58
C VAL A 60 -0.52 -9.24 -10.80
N LEU A 61 -0.15 -9.14 -9.51
CA LEU A 61 0.00 -10.32 -8.65
C LEU A 61 -1.30 -11.14 -8.58
N VAL A 62 -2.45 -10.49 -8.38
CA VAL A 62 -3.76 -11.17 -8.30
C VAL A 62 -4.10 -11.87 -9.61
N LEU A 63 -3.91 -11.20 -10.75
CA LEU A 63 -4.11 -11.79 -12.07
C LEU A 63 -3.17 -12.96 -12.33
N ARG A 64 -1.90 -12.85 -11.94
CA ARG A 64 -0.93 -13.93 -12.08
C ARG A 64 -1.28 -15.17 -11.31
N GLN A 65 -1.72 -15.00 -10.06
CA GLN A 65 -2.17 -16.10 -9.23
C GLN A 65 -3.41 -16.80 -9.84
N ALA A 66 -4.30 -16.05 -10.49
CA ALA A 66 -5.51 -16.58 -11.10
C ALA A 66 -5.27 -17.34 -12.42
N MET A 67 -4.17 -17.06 -13.14
CA MET A 67 -3.86 -17.71 -14.41
C MET A 67 -3.49 -19.20 -14.28
N GLU A 68 -2.89 -19.60 -13.15
CA GLU A 68 -2.44 -20.97 -12.90
C GLU A 68 -3.04 -21.55 -11.61
N PRO A 69 -4.37 -21.80 -11.54
CA PRO A 69 -5.04 -22.20 -10.31
C PRO A 69 -4.55 -23.55 -9.76
N HIS A 70 -3.95 -24.39 -10.61
CA HIS A 70 -3.39 -25.70 -10.23
C HIS A 70 -1.90 -25.66 -9.88
N ARG A 71 -1.23 -24.51 -10.08
CA ARG A 71 0.16 -24.26 -9.68
C ARG A 71 0.22 -22.88 -9.01
N PRO A 72 -0.10 -22.79 -7.71
CA PRO A 72 0.05 -21.55 -6.97
C PRO A 72 1.48 -21.03 -7.04
N LEU A 73 1.65 -19.71 -7.13
CA LEU A 73 2.97 -19.10 -7.02
C LEU A 73 3.56 -19.41 -5.64
N SER A 74 4.85 -19.75 -5.59
CA SER A 74 5.58 -19.70 -4.33
C SER A 74 5.62 -18.26 -3.81
N PRO A 75 5.82 -18.03 -2.50
CA PRO A 75 5.95 -16.68 -1.95
C PRO A 75 7.02 -15.82 -2.64
N ARG A 76 8.11 -16.45 -3.12
CA ARG A 76 9.20 -15.76 -3.82
C ARG A 76 8.85 -15.41 -5.27
N GLU A 77 8.13 -16.28 -5.98
CA GLU A 77 7.60 -15.95 -7.31
C GLU A 77 6.53 -14.85 -7.20
N ALA A 78 5.62 -14.95 -6.23
CA ALA A 78 4.65 -13.90 -5.94
C ALA A 78 5.32 -12.56 -5.58
N LEU A 79 6.42 -12.59 -4.82
CA LEU A 79 7.18 -11.39 -4.48
C LEU A 79 7.83 -10.77 -5.73
N ARG A 80 8.30 -11.58 -6.68
CA ARG A 80 8.79 -11.12 -7.98
C ARG A 80 7.68 -10.44 -8.78
N GLU A 81 6.48 -11.02 -8.81
CA GLU A 81 5.32 -10.40 -9.47
C GLU A 81 4.94 -9.06 -8.82
N LEU A 82 4.95 -8.97 -7.49
CA LEU A 82 4.67 -7.73 -6.75
C LEU A 82 5.71 -6.62 -7.02
N LEU A 83 6.96 -6.99 -7.27
CA LEU A 83 8.09 -6.05 -7.39
C LEU A 83 8.53 -5.76 -8.84
N HIS A 84 7.78 -6.21 -9.85
CA HIS A 84 8.20 -6.09 -11.24
C HIS A 84 8.45 -4.64 -11.70
N ASP A 85 7.66 -3.68 -11.20
CA ASP A 85 7.78 -2.24 -11.46
C ASP A 85 8.39 -1.45 -10.29
N ALA A 86 9.09 -2.13 -9.36
CA ALA A 86 9.63 -1.48 -8.16
C ALA A 86 10.58 -0.31 -8.46
N SER A 87 11.32 -0.35 -9.57
CA SER A 87 12.24 0.71 -9.98
C SER A 87 11.53 2.04 -10.28
N GLU A 88 10.30 1.98 -10.83
CA GLU A 88 9.50 3.16 -11.16
C GLU A 88 9.18 3.99 -9.91
N GLY A 89 8.99 3.32 -8.77
CA GLY A 89 8.78 3.96 -7.47
C GLY A 89 9.96 4.81 -6.99
N PHE A 90 11.20 4.47 -7.37
CA PHE A 90 12.39 5.27 -7.05
C PHE A 90 12.59 6.43 -8.00
N LEU A 91 12.24 6.24 -9.28
CA LEU A 91 12.31 7.28 -10.30
C LEU A 91 11.13 8.27 -10.21
N SER A 92 10.05 7.90 -9.51
CA SER A 92 8.76 8.61 -9.55
C SER A 92 8.27 8.83 -10.99
N PHE A 93 8.53 7.85 -11.86
CA PHE A 93 8.25 7.91 -13.28
C PHE A 93 7.91 6.53 -13.82
N ASP A 94 6.66 6.37 -14.24
CA ASP A 94 6.15 5.24 -15.02
C ASP A 94 6.00 5.70 -16.49
N PRO A 95 7.00 5.49 -17.36
CA PRO A 95 6.85 5.79 -18.77
C PRO A 95 5.91 4.79 -19.43
N ILE A 96 4.85 5.29 -20.07
CA ILE A 96 3.98 4.46 -20.91
C ILE A 96 4.82 3.63 -21.90
N SER A 97 4.41 2.38 -22.12
CA SER A 97 5.18 1.41 -22.92
C SER A 97 5.65 1.95 -24.29
N PRO A 98 4.83 2.70 -25.07
CA PRO A 98 5.28 3.28 -26.34
C PRO A 98 6.39 4.32 -26.22
N LEU A 99 6.57 4.96 -25.06
CA LEU A 99 7.61 5.96 -24.83
C LEU A 99 8.97 5.32 -24.50
N LYS A 100 8.99 4.11 -23.90
CA LYS A 100 10.22 3.45 -23.42
C LYS A 100 11.33 3.39 -24.50
N PRO A 101 11.07 3.03 -25.77
CA PRO A 101 12.08 3.02 -26.83
C PRO A 101 12.71 4.39 -27.16
N HIS A 102 12.05 5.49 -26.80
CA HIS A 102 12.50 6.85 -27.09
C HIS A 102 13.33 7.48 -25.94
N LEU A 103 13.40 6.84 -24.77
CA LEU A 103 14.15 7.35 -23.61
C LEU A 103 15.66 7.12 -23.71
N GLY A 104 16.09 6.23 -24.61
CA GLY A 104 17.49 5.94 -24.91
C GLY A 104 18.19 5.03 -23.89
N GLN A 105 19.38 4.57 -24.29
CA GLN A 105 20.16 3.57 -23.55
C GLN A 105 20.56 4.00 -22.13
N ALA A 106 20.75 5.31 -21.90
CA ALA A 106 21.12 5.82 -20.59
C ALA A 106 20.00 5.60 -19.55
N PHE A 107 18.74 5.75 -19.95
CA PHE A 107 17.59 5.48 -19.10
C PHE A 107 17.43 3.97 -18.87
N GLU A 108 17.56 3.16 -19.92
CA GLU A 108 17.51 1.69 -19.81
C GLU A 108 18.58 1.17 -18.83
N ALA A 109 19.81 1.69 -18.91
CA ALA A 109 20.88 1.31 -17.98
C ALA A 109 20.61 1.78 -16.55
N LEU A 110 19.96 2.94 -16.36
CA LEU A 110 19.56 3.46 -15.05
C LEU A 110 18.49 2.57 -14.40
N ASP A 111 17.40 2.31 -15.13
CA ASP A 111 16.31 1.43 -14.71
C ASP A 111 16.82 0.01 -14.41
N GLY A 112 17.69 -0.52 -15.26
CA GLY A 112 18.33 -1.83 -15.08
C GLY A 112 19.12 -1.95 -13.77
N ARG A 113 19.86 -0.90 -13.37
CA ARG A 113 20.60 -0.90 -12.08
C ARG A 113 19.66 -0.86 -10.87
N LEU A 114 18.57 -0.08 -10.94
CA LEU A 114 17.55 -0.05 -9.89
C LEU A 114 16.85 -1.40 -9.74
N ARG A 115 16.44 -2.01 -10.85
CA ARG A 115 15.86 -3.36 -10.87
C ARG A 115 16.81 -4.39 -10.26
N GLN A 116 18.09 -4.37 -10.64
CA GLN A 116 19.09 -5.29 -10.08
C GLN A 116 19.26 -5.11 -8.56
N ALA A 117 19.23 -3.87 -8.07
CA ALA A 117 19.31 -3.59 -6.64
C ALA A 117 18.07 -4.15 -5.89
N VAL A 118 16.87 -4.04 -6.48
CA VAL A 118 15.63 -4.64 -5.95
C VAL A 118 15.73 -6.17 -5.94
N GLU A 119 16.12 -6.77 -7.07
CA GLU A 119 16.30 -8.22 -7.21
C GLU A 119 17.26 -8.77 -6.15
N THR A 120 18.38 -8.06 -5.93
CA THR A 120 19.39 -8.42 -4.92
C THR A 120 18.83 -8.27 -3.50
N ARG A 121 18.20 -7.14 -3.17
CA ARG A 121 17.66 -6.87 -1.83
C ARG A 121 16.65 -7.94 -1.40
N TYR A 122 15.72 -8.27 -2.29
CA TYR A 122 14.61 -9.17 -1.99
C TYR A 122 14.89 -10.63 -2.37
N ASN A 123 16.10 -10.93 -2.86
CA ASN A 123 16.52 -12.26 -3.31
C ASN A 123 15.48 -12.88 -4.26
N LEU A 124 15.16 -12.15 -5.33
CA LEU A 124 14.10 -12.55 -6.26
C LEU A 124 14.56 -13.71 -7.15
N PRO A 125 13.70 -14.73 -7.37
CA PRO A 125 14.04 -15.84 -8.25
C PRO A 125 14.07 -15.38 -9.71
N ALA A 126 15.02 -15.87 -10.50
CA ALA A 126 15.02 -15.66 -11.93
C ALA A 126 13.75 -16.21 -12.58
N TRP A 127 13.31 -15.60 -13.69
CA TRP A 127 12.23 -16.13 -14.51
C TRP A 127 12.60 -17.52 -15.06
N GLN A 128 11.69 -18.48 -14.99
CA GLN A 128 11.90 -19.84 -15.47
C GLN A 128 10.79 -20.25 -16.42
N GLY A 129 11.13 -21.00 -17.48
CA GLY A 129 10.17 -21.48 -18.48
C GLY A 129 9.28 -20.35 -19.01
N ASP A 130 7.96 -20.54 -18.92
CA ASP A 130 6.95 -19.59 -19.41
C ASP A 130 6.60 -18.49 -18.40
N ASP A 131 7.20 -18.47 -17.20
CA ASP A 131 6.82 -17.52 -16.14
C ASP A 131 6.87 -16.05 -16.60
N TYR A 132 7.89 -15.67 -17.39
CA TYR A 132 8.01 -14.30 -17.90
C TYR A 132 6.91 -13.97 -18.92
N ALA A 133 6.53 -14.93 -19.77
CA ALA A 133 5.45 -14.75 -20.73
C ALA A 133 4.11 -14.59 -20.00
N LEU A 134 3.86 -15.40 -18.97
CA LEU A 134 2.68 -15.31 -18.12
C LEU A 134 2.65 -13.99 -17.34
N HIS A 135 3.79 -13.53 -16.80
CA HIS A 135 3.93 -12.20 -16.21
C HIS A 135 3.51 -11.11 -17.19
N LYS A 136 4.08 -11.10 -18.40
CA LYS A 136 3.73 -10.10 -19.42
C LYS A 136 2.26 -10.20 -19.85
N GLN A 137 1.66 -11.39 -19.85
CA GLN A 137 0.25 -11.56 -20.12
C GLN A 137 -0.61 -10.92 -19.03
N ALA A 138 -0.29 -11.14 -17.75
CA ALA A 138 -1.04 -10.55 -16.63
C ALA A 138 -0.87 -9.04 -16.54
N ASP A 139 0.34 -8.52 -16.72
CA ASP A 139 0.61 -7.09 -16.79
C ASP A 139 -0.15 -6.41 -17.94
N ARG A 140 -0.15 -7.01 -19.14
CA ARG A 140 -0.94 -6.50 -20.26
C ARG A 140 -2.45 -6.61 -20.03
N LEU A 141 -2.92 -7.65 -19.33
CA LEU A 141 -4.33 -7.79 -18.97
C LEU A 141 -4.75 -6.73 -17.94
N ALA A 142 -3.88 -6.43 -16.97
CA ALA A 142 -4.05 -5.31 -16.06
C ALA A 142 -4.14 -3.99 -16.85
N ALA A 143 -3.17 -3.72 -17.74
CA ALA A 143 -3.16 -2.52 -18.57
C ALA A 143 -4.43 -2.39 -19.44
N ALA A 144 -4.92 -3.47 -20.06
CA ALA A 144 -6.16 -3.47 -20.83
C ALA A 144 -7.36 -3.06 -19.96
N SER A 145 -7.45 -3.65 -18.77
CA SER A 145 -8.56 -3.42 -17.83
C SER A 145 -8.50 -2.02 -17.23
N GLU A 146 -7.32 -1.55 -16.84
CA GLU A 146 -7.07 -0.18 -16.38
C GLU A 146 -7.40 0.84 -17.45
N ALA A 147 -7.03 0.60 -18.72
CA ALA A 147 -7.31 1.52 -19.81
C ALA A 147 -8.81 1.83 -19.91
N VAL A 148 -9.66 0.79 -19.83
CA VAL A 148 -11.13 0.94 -19.94
C VAL A 148 -11.77 1.42 -18.64
N HIS A 149 -11.47 0.76 -17.52
CA HIS A 149 -12.17 1.00 -16.27
C HIS A 149 -11.62 2.19 -15.47
N ILE A 150 -10.36 2.59 -15.71
CA ILE A 150 -9.66 3.60 -14.92
C ILE A 150 -9.22 4.81 -15.75
N ALA A 151 -8.56 4.63 -16.89
CA ALA A 151 -8.14 5.74 -17.73
C ALA A 151 -9.30 6.29 -18.58
N GLY A 152 -10.30 5.46 -18.88
CA GLY A 152 -11.51 5.86 -19.61
C GLY A 152 -11.40 5.75 -21.13
N TRP A 153 -10.44 4.99 -21.65
CA TRP A 153 -10.36 4.64 -23.06
C TRP A 153 -11.58 3.81 -23.48
N SER A 154 -12.00 3.97 -24.74
CA SER A 154 -13.00 3.07 -25.31
C SER A 154 -12.39 1.69 -25.58
N ARG A 155 -13.25 0.68 -25.77
CA ARG A 155 -12.78 -0.66 -26.16
C ARG A 155 -12.17 -0.68 -27.56
N ASP A 156 -12.67 0.18 -28.45
CA ASP A 156 -12.15 0.32 -29.81
C ASP A 156 -10.72 0.90 -29.76
N ASP A 157 -10.50 1.91 -28.89
CA ASP A 157 -9.18 2.52 -28.71
C ASP A 157 -8.10 1.56 -28.19
N LEU A 158 -8.48 0.49 -27.48
CA LEU A 158 -7.50 -0.51 -27.02
C LEU A 158 -6.71 -1.10 -28.18
N HIS A 159 -7.42 -1.49 -29.24
CA HIS A 159 -6.80 -2.07 -30.42
C HIS A 159 -6.22 -1.01 -31.34
N GLU A 160 -7.00 0.04 -31.64
CA GLU A 160 -6.65 1.02 -32.66
C GLU A 160 -5.53 1.97 -32.24
N THR A 161 -5.53 2.38 -30.97
CA THR A 161 -4.61 3.39 -30.45
C THR A 161 -3.54 2.78 -29.54
N LEU A 162 -3.92 1.91 -28.60
CA LEU A 162 -2.99 1.37 -27.60
C LEU A 162 -2.29 0.09 -28.05
N ASN A 163 -2.74 -0.53 -29.15
CA ASN A 163 -2.25 -1.81 -29.66
C ASN A 163 -2.26 -2.92 -28.60
N ILE A 164 -3.29 -2.92 -27.75
CA ILE A 164 -3.56 -3.94 -26.73
C ILE A 164 -4.61 -4.89 -27.29
N SER A 165 -4.22 -6.14 -27.54
CA SER A 165 -5.13 -7.16 -28.10
C SER A 165 -5.92 -7.96 -27.07
N LEU A 166 -5.64 -7.75 -25.78
CA LEU A 166 -6.31 -8.47 -24.70
C LEU A 166 -7.63 -7.80 -24.36
N ASN A 167 -8.66 -8.61 -24.16
CA ASN A 167 -9.94 -8.13 -23.64
C ASN A 167 -9.79 -7.77 -22.15
N PRO A 168 -10.25 -6.58 -21.72
CA PRO A 168 -10.27 -6.21 -20.31
C PRO A 168 -11.17 -7.17 -19.53
N ILE A 169 -10.83 -7.41 -18.26
CA ILE A 169 -11.73 -8.14 -17.35
C ILE A 169 -12.77 -7.18 -16.78
N GLU A 170 -14.03 -7.59 -16.75
CA GLU A 170 -15.13 -6.72 -16.30
C GLU A 170 -15.17 -6.57 -14.77
N THR A 171 -14.92 -7.69 -14.07
CA THR A 171 -14.96 -7.74 -12.61
C THR A 171 -13.61 -7.36 -12.06
N ASP A 172 -13.57 -6.34 -11.21
CA ASP A 172 -12.38 -5.99 -10.43
C ASP A 172 -11.99 -7.18 -9.53
N PRO A 173 -10.79 -7.78 -9.72
CA PRO A 173 -10.36 -8.93 -8.93
C PRO A 173 -9.78 -8.51 -7.57
N LEU A 174 -9.56 -7.21 -7.35
CA LEU A 174 -9.12 -6.71 -6.05
C LEU A 174 -10.27 -6.81 -5.03
N PRO A 175 -9.94 -7.06 -3.74
CA PRO A 175 -10.95 -7.08 -2.70
C PRO A 175 -11.70 -5.75 -2.64
N ARG A 176 -13.02 -5.83 -2.43
CA ARG A 176 -13.83 -4.64 -2.19
C ARG A 176 -13.38 -3.95 -0.91
N ILE A 177 -13.16 -2.65 -1.03
CA ILE A 177 -12.83 -1.78 0.08
C ILE A 177 -14.07 -0.94 0.37
N GLU A 178 -14.46 -0.85 1.65
CA GLU A 178 -15.62 -0.05 1.99
C GLU A 178 -15.44 1.42 1.57
N GLY A 179 -16.48 1.97 0.95
CA GLY A 179 -16.50 3.36 0.46
C GLY A 179 -15.83 3.57 -0.89
N PHE A 180 -15.35 2.51 -1.56
CA PHE A 180 -14.80 2.57 -2.91
C PHE A 180 -15.62 1.71 -3.89
N ALA A 181 -15.81 2.21 -5.10
CA ALA A 181 -16.36 1.44 -6.19
C ALA A 181 -15.31 0.45 -6.77
N PRO A 182 -15.73 -0.64 -7.43
CA PRO A 182 -14.82 -1.47 -8.21
C PRO A 182 -14.05 -0.64 -9.23
N TRP A 183 -12.77 -0.95 -9.41
CA TRP A 183 -11.81 -0.22 -10.25
C TRP A 183 -11.48 1.22 -9.81
N GLU A 184 -12.08 1.72 -8.73
CA GLU A 184 -11.75 3.06 -8.23
C GLU A 184 -10.31 3.08 -7.69
N PRO A 185 -9.45 4.00 -8.17
CA PRO A 185 -8.09 4.14 -7.68
C PRO A 185 -8.04 4.47 -6.19
N TRP A 186 -7.09 3.85 -5.48
CA TRP A 186 -6.93 4.04 -4.05
C TRP A 186 -6.13 5.30 -3.73
N PRO A 187 -6.43 5.99 -2.61
CA PRO A 187 -5.54 7.02 -2.08
C PRO A 187 -4.14 6.47 -1.85
N ALA A 188 -3.11 7.29 -2.12
CA ALA A 188 -1.71 6.88 -2.04
C ALA A 188 -1.31 6.24 -0.69
N GLN A 189 -1.91 6.69 0.42
CA GLN A 189 -1.67 6.13 1.75
C GLN A 189 -2.23 4.70 1.87
N LEU A 190 -3.43 4.46 1.34
CA LEU A 190 -4.06 3.14 1.34
C LEU A 190 -3.29 2.18 0.42
N ALA A 191 -2.96 2.63 -0.80
CA ALA A 191 -2.16 1.84 -1.74
C ALA A 191 -0.79 1.46 -1.14
N ALA A 192 -0.08 2.39 -0.49
CA ALA A 192 1.17 2.09 0.20
C ALA A 192 0.98 1.07 1.33
N ALA A 193 -0.10 1.17 2.11
CA ALA A 193 -0.36 0.28 3.23
C ALA A 193 -0.66 -1.15 2.77
N LEU A 194 -1.51 -1.32 1.75
CA LEU A 194 -1.85 -2.61 1.17
C LEU A 194 -0.63 -3.26 0.49
N PHE A 195 0.11 -2.49 -0.33
CA PHE A 195 1.34 -2.95 -0.96
C PHE A 195 2.38 -3.36 0.10
N LEU A 196 2.65 -2.53 1.11
CA LEU A 196 3.62 -2.83 2.16
C LEU A 196 3.22 -4.06 2.98
N SER A 197 1.92 -4.23 3.24
CA SER A 197 1.41 -5.41 3.94
C SER A 197 1.73 -6.67 3.15
N LYS A 198 1.46 -6.65 1.84
CA LYS A 198 1.73 -7.77 0.94
C LYS A 198 3.21 -8.05 0.77
N LEU A 199 4.03 -7.00 0.60
CA LEU A 199 5.49 -7.10 0.52
C LEU A 199 6.07 -7.81 1.75
N ARG A 200 5.65 -7.40 2.96
CA ARG A 200 6.12 -7.98 4.22
C ARG A 200 5.66 -9.42 4.41
N GLU A 201 4.41 -9.71 4.04
CA GLU A 201 3.88 -11.07 4.08
C GLU A 201 4.71 -12.00 3.19
N LEU A 202 4.93 -11.63 1.92
CA LEU A 202 5.68 -12.45 0.97
C LEU A 202 7.18 -12.54 1.28
N SER A 203 7.73 -11.54 1.97
CA SER A 203 9.14 -11.53 2.39
C SER A 203 9.41 -12.42 3.61
N ASP A 204 8.39 -12.73 4.42
CA ASP A 204 8.53 -13.53 5.63
C ASP A 204 8.67 -15.03 5.30
N SER A 205 9.91 -15.52 5.32
CA SER A 205 10.23 -16.91 5.01
C SER A 205 9.69 -17.93 6.01
N LYS A 206 9.20 -17.49 7.19
CA LYS A 206 8.67 -18.39 8.22
C LYS A 206 7.17 -18.63 8.10
N ARG A 207 6.49 -17.84 7.25
CA ARG A 207 5.04 -17.87 7.15
C ARG A 207 4.58 -18.85 6.08
N VAL A 208 3.64 -19.73 6.43
CA VAL A 208 2.89 -20.51 5.44
C VAL A 208 1.86 -19.59 4.81
N ILE A 209 1.94 -19.43 3.50
CA ILE A 209 1.05 -18.57 2.71
C ILE A 209 0.25 -19.48 1.78
N GLU A 210 -1.04 -19.65 2.07
CA GLU A 210 -1.94 -20.50 1.28
C GLU A 210 -2.31 -19.83 -0.05
N ASN A 211 -2.59 -18.52 -0.03
CA ASN A 211 -2.87 -17.72 -1.21
C ASN A 211 -2.03 -16.42 -1.19
N PRO A 212 -0.94 -16.34 -1.96
CA PRO A 212 -0.08 -15.17 -2.03
C PRO A 212 -0.81 -13.89 -2.45
N ALA A 213 -1.87 -14.00 -3.23
CA ALA A 213 -2.65 -12.86 -3.71
C ALA A 213 -3.75 -12.38 -2.74
N ASP A 214 -4.05 -13.11 -1.67
CA ASP A 214 -5.15 -12.76 -0.76
C ASP A 214 -4.84 -11.48 0.04
N LEU A 215 -5.63 -10.45 -0.17
CA LEU A 215 -5.52 -9.16 0.52
C LEU A 215 -6.58 -8.94 1.58
N THR A 216 -7.49 -9.89 1.80
CA THR A 216 -8.69 -9.71 2.64
C THR A 216 -8.33 -9.22 4.04
N LYS A 217 -7.36 -9.85 4.70
CA LYS A 217 -6.91 -9.43 6.05
C LYS A 217 -6.31 -8.03 6.06
N ALA A 218 -5.55 -7.67 5.02
CA ALA A 218 -4.96 -6.34 4.91
C ALA A 218 -6.04 -5.27 4.71
N VAL A 219 -7.00 -5.52 3.81
CA VAL A 219 -8.13 -4.61 3.59
C VAL A 219 -8.97 -4.42 4.85
N VAL A 220 -9.36 -5.50 5.51
CA VAL A 220 -10.12 -5.40 6.77
C VAL A 220 -9.37 -4.55 7.80
N ARG A 221 -8.05 -4.75 7.95
CA ARG A 221 -7.22 -3.94 8.84
C ARG A 221 -7.23 -2.46 8.44
N GLU A 222 -7.05 -2.14 7.16
CA GLU A 222 -7.02 -0.76 6.69
C GLU A 222 -8.40 -0.08 6.77
N ASP A 223 -9.50 -0.81 6.58
CA ASP A 223 -10.86 -0.32 6.77
C ASP A 223 -11.12 0.02 8.24
N VAL A 224 -10.77 -0.88 9.15
CA VAL A 224 -10.82 -0.62 10.60
C VAL A 224 -9.99 0.63 10.92
N LEU A 225 -8.75 0.73 10.45
CA LEU A 225 -7.89 1.88 10.66
C LEU A 225 -8.50 3.19 10.16
N ARG A 226 -9.13 3.18 8.99
CA ARG A 226 -9.76 4.36 8.41
C ARG A 226 -11.01 4.79 9.17
N ARG A 227 -11.85 3.84 9.58
CA ARG A 227 -13.02 4.10 10.44
C ARG A 227 -12.59 4.70 11.76
N LEU A 228 -11.55 4.14 12.38
CA LEU A 228 -10.94 4.70 13.59
C LEU A 228 -10.40 6.12 13.34
N ALA A 229 -9.66 6.37 12.25
CA ALA A 229 -9.16 7.70 11.92
C ALA A 229 -10.28 8.73 11.69
N SER A 230 -11.37 8.33 11.01
CA SER A 230 -12.53 9.17 10.77
C SER A 230 -13.25 9.54 12.07
N ALA A 231 -13.43 8.55 12.96
CA ALA A 231 -13.99 8.80 14.27
C ALA A 231 -13.07 9.73 15.10
N TYR A 232 -11.74 9.63 14.97
CA TYR A 232 -10.79 10.50 15.68
C TYR A 232 -10.95 11.96 15.29
N ALA A 233 -11.06 12.20 13.98
CA ALA A 233 -11.17 13.54 13.44
C ALA A 233 -12.40 14.27 13.99
N ARG A 234 -13.49 13.51 14.25
CA ARG A 234 -14.75 14.02 14.83
C ARG A 234 -14.70 14.25 16.34
N LEU A 235 -13.66 13.79 17.06
CA LEU A 235 -13.55 14.06 18.49
C LEU A 235 -13.41 15.57 18.76
N PRO A 236 -14.03 16.10 19.84
CA PRO A 236 -13.75 17.44 20.33
C PRO A 236 -12.25 17.63 20.62
N ASP A 237 -11.71 18.82 20.37
CA ASP A 237 -10.26 19.06 20.49
C ASP A 237 -9.70 18.80 21.90
N GLY A 238 -10.53 18.98 22.94
CA GLY A 238 -10.19 18.62 24.32
C GLY A 238 -9.92 17.13 24.54
N ARG A 239 -10.43 16.24 23.67
CA ARG A 239 -10.20 14.79 23.72
C ARG A 239 -9.09 14.30 22.80
N LYS A 240 -8.48 15.18 22.00
CA LYS A 240 -7.32 14.89 21.14
C LYS A 240 -5.98 15.18 21.85
N GLN A 241 -5.97 15.23 23.18
CA GLN A 241 -4.80 15.57 23.98
C GLN A 241 -3.84 14.38 24.16
N PRO A 242 -2.53 14.64 24.35
CA PRO A 242 -1.55 13.61 24.73
C PRO A 242 -1.93 12.93 26.05
N CYS A 243 -1.47 11.70 26.28
CA CYS A 243 -1.65 11.02 27.58
C CYS A 243 -0.30 10.55 28.13
N HIS A 244 -0.10 10.67 29.45
CA HIS A 244 1.06 10.13 30.14
C HIS A 244 0.96 8.62 30.47
N THR A 245 -0.22 8.03 30.39
CA THR A 245 -0.43 6.59 30.64
C THR A 245 0.01 5.76 29.44
N ALA A 246 0.89 4.78 29.69
CA ALA A 246 1.36 3.87 28.64
C ALA A 246 0.19 3.02 28.11
N PRO A 247 0.05 2.87 26.78
CA PRO A 247 -0.93 1.95 26.24
C PRO A 247 -0.61 0.51 26.67
N THR A 248 -1.64 -0.22 27.10
CA THR A 248 -1.50 -1.56 27.69
C THR A 248 -1.41 -2.69 26.64
N GLY A 249 -1.31 -2.37 25.35
CA GLY A 249 -1.05 -3.37 24.30
C GLY A 249 -0.53 -2.79 23.00
N SER A 250 -0.50 -3.62 21.95
CA SER A 250 0.27 -3.35 20.73
C SER A 250 -0.51 -3.67 19.45
N SER A 251 -0.10 -3.08 18.33
CA SER A 251 -0.62 -3.35 16.98
C SER A 251 -0.41 -4.78 16.47
N LEU A 252 0.28 -5.64 17.24
CA LEU A 252 0.59 -7.02 16.89
C LEU A 252 -0.32 -8.03 17.57
N SER A 253 -1.09 -7.59 18.57
CA SER A 253 -2.09 -8.39 19.26
C SER A 253 -3.43 -7.76 18.95
N ASP A 254 -4.33 -8.46 18.26
CA ASP A 254 -5.72 -8.05 18.01
C ASP A 254 -6.56 -7.98 19.31
N SER A 255 -5.99 -7.49 20.41
CA SER A 255 -6.55 -7.43 21.74
C SER A 255 -6.89 -5.99 22.10
N PHE A 256 -8.07 -5.77 22.67
CA PHE A 256 -8.47 -4.49 23.25
C PHE A 256 -7.50 -4.10 24.37
N VAL A 257 -7.16 -2.83 24.41
CA VAL A 257 -6.27 -2.24 25.41
C VAL A 257 -7.03 -1.16 26.16
N VAL A 258 -6.72 -1.04 27.45
CA VAL A 258 -7.34 -0.07 28.34
C VAL A 258 -6.37 1.08 28.54
N THR A 259 -6.82 2.31 28.30
CA THR A 259 -6.06 3.54 28.56
C THR A 259 -6.83 4.47 29.49
N GLN A 260 -6.11 5.26 30.29
CA GLN A 260 -6.69 6.23 31.21
C GLN A 260 -6.41 7.64 30.71
N ALA A 261 -7.38 8.54 30.80
CA ALA A 261 -7.19 9.96 30.48
C ALA A 261 -6.13 10.60 31.41
N ASP A 262 -5.47 11.65 30.92
CA ASP A 262 -4.36 12.29 31.62
C ASP A 262 -4.73 12.91 32.97
N ASP A 263 -5.97 13.39 33.06
CA ASP A 263 -6.58 13.92 34.29
C ASP A 263 -7.13 12.82 35.23
N GLY A 264 -6.95 11.54 34.87
CA GLY A 264 -7.43 10.39 35.61
C GLY A 264 -8.96 10.22 35.62
N SER A 265 -9.71 11.07 34.92
CA SER A 265 -11.17 11.16 35.00
C SER A 265 -11.90 9.97 34.37
N GLN A 266 -11.23 9.23 33.47
CA GLN A 266 -11.90 8.21 32.67
C GLN A 266 -10.95 7.10 32.20
N THR A 267 -11.53 5.91 32.02
CA THR A 267 -10.88 4.73 31.47
C THR A 267 -11.59 4.35 30.17
N VAL A 268 -10.81 4.08 29.11
CA VAL A 268 -11.27 3.86 27.74
C VAL A 268 -10.70 2.54 27.22
N GLU A 269 -11.57 1.63 26.76
CA GLU A 269 -11.19 0.36 26.12
C GLU A 269 -11.16 0.53 24.58
N GLY A 270 -10.08 0.14 23.90
CA GLY A 270 -10.02 0.17 22.43
C GLY A 270 -8.68 -0.34 21.88
N VAL A 271 -8.39 -0.17 20.59
CA VAL A 271 -7.15 -0.72 19.98
C VAL A 271 -6.10 0.39 19.76
N VAL A 272 -4.87 0.19 20.26
CA VAL A 272 -3.74 1.11 20.06
C VAL A 272 -2.81 0.58 18.98
N ILE A 273 -2.62 1.35 17.90
CA ILE A 273 -1.96 0.87 16.68
C ILE A 273 -0.53 1.46 16.45
N ALA A 274 -0.09 2.48 17.22
CA ALA A 274 1.27 3.07 17.35
C ALA A 274 1.30 4.54 17.88
N GLY A 275 1.84 4.81 19.06
CA GLY A 275 2.08 6.19 19.56
C GLY A 275 3.56 6.57 19.49
N GLU A 276 3.88 7.84 19.22
CA GLU A 276 5.24 8.37 19.42
C GLU A 276 5.37 8.87 20.86
N ARG A 277 6.47 8.52 21.53
CA ARG A 277 6.74 9.03 22.87
C ARG A 277 7.44 10.39 22.76
N ALA A 278 6.83 11.42 23.30
CA ALA A 278 7.39 12.77 23.36
C ALA A 278 8.54 12.83 24.39
N ALA A 279 9.36 13.89 24.28
CA ALA A 279 10.52 14.08 25.14
C ALA A 279 10.17 14.25 26.63
N ASP A 280 8.95 14.70 26.93
CA ASP A 280 8.40 14.82 28.29
C ASP A 280 7.84 13.48 28.83
N GLY A 281 7.99 12.40 28.07
CA GLY A 281 7.51 11.07 28.43
C GLY A 281 6.04 10.82 28.13
N SER A 282 5.28 11.83 27.66
CA SER A 282 3.90 11.67 27.19
C SER A 282 3.86 10.88 25.89
N TRP A 283 2.72 10.23 25.64
CA TRP A 283 2.42 9.59 24.36
C TRP A 283 1.64 10.56 23.47
N ASN A 284 2.22 10.88 22.32
CA ASN A 284 1.60 11.70 21.30
C ASN A 284 0.78 10.83 20.35
N PHE A 285 -0.54 10.93 20.48
CA PHE A 285 -1.48 10.20 19.62
C PHE A 285 -1.94 11.01 18.40
N ARG A 286 -1.54 12.28 18.26
CA ARG A 286 -2.01 13.15 17.17
C ARG A 286 -1.61 12.67 15.78
N ASN A 287 -0.51 11.92 15.67
CA ASN A 287 0.11 11.63 14.38
C ASN A 287 0.02 10.16 13.93
N ARG A 288 -0.17 9.17 14.83
CA ARG A 288 -0.25 7.73 14.47
C ARG A 288 -1.09 6.78 15.35
N VAL A 289 -2.01 7.25 16.21
CA VAL A 289 -2.97 6.35 16.90
C VAL A 289 -4.36 6.93 17.03
N THR A 290 -5.36 6.06 16.83
CA THR A 290 -6.65 6.28 17.46
C THR A 290 -7.27 5.01 18.01
N ILE A 291 -7.77 5.15 19.24
CA ILE A 291 -8.55 4.21 20.04
C ILE A 291 -10.03 4.60 19.89
N PHE A 292 -10.92 3.64 19.62
CA PHE A 292 -12.36 3.80 19.86
C PHE A 292 -12.92 2.59 20.59
N THR A 293 -13.89 2.90 21.45
CA THR A 293 -14.60 1.99 22.33
C THR A 293 -15.76 1.32 21.60
N THR A 294 -16.05 0.08 21.94
CA THR A 294 -17.39 -0.48 21.77
C THR A 294 -18.14 -0.21 23.06
N GLY A 295 -19.15 0.66 23.02
CA GLY A 295 -19.99 0.89 24.18
C GLY A 295 -21.17 1.79 23.86
N GLU A 296 -22.17 1.26 23.15
CA GLU A 296 -23.55 1.69 23.42
C GLU A 296 -24.14 0.98 24.66
N GLU A 297 -23.45 0.01 25.25
CA GLU A 297 -23.91 -0.65 26.48
C GLU A 297 -22.73 -0.91 27.43
N ILE A 298 -22.49 0.01 28.36
CA ILE A 298 -21.89 -0.38 29.65
C ILE A 298 -22.75 0.22 30.75
N LEU A 299 -23.32 -0.71 31.51
CA LEU A 299 -24.25 -0.53 32.59
C LEU A 299 -23.78 0.51 33.61
N ASP A 300 -24.66 1.48 33.79
CA ASP A 300 -24.97 2.26 34.98
C ASP A 300 -24.47 1.64 36.29
N ARG A 301 -23.52 2.33 36.96
CA ARG A 301 -23.50 2.46 38.42
C ARG A 301 -22.95 3.83 38.84
N GLU A 302 -23.89 4.62 39.35
CA GLU A 302 -23.73 5.75 40.27
C GLU A 302 -23.18 7.07 39.69
N GLY A 303 -24.05 7.73 38.93
CA GLY A 303 -24.64 8.99 39.41
C GLY A 303 -23.79 10.26 39.31
N HIS A 304 -23.59 10.77 38.10
CA HIS A 304 -23.79 12.19 37.75
C HIS A 304 -24.07 12.32 36.24
N HIS A 305 -25.15 13.03 35.90
CA HIS A 305 -25.74 13.07 34.56
C HIS A 305 -24.82 13.68 33.47
N CYS A 306 -24.67 12.96 32.36
CA CYS A 306 -24.46 13.54 31.04
C CYS A 306 -25.31 12.73 30.03
N LEU A 307 -26.48 13.26 29.67
CA LEU A 307 -27.28 12.80 28.55
C LEU A 307 -26.61 13.25 27.25
N VAL A 308 -26.39 12.33 26.31
CA VAL A 308 -26.11 12.69 24.91
C VAL A 308 -27.14 12.02 24.03
N SER A 309 -28.17 12.78 23.68
CA SER A 309 -29.11 12.48 22.60
C SER A 309 -28.50 12.98 21.29
N ALA A 310 -28.49 12.14 20.26
CA ALA A 310 -28.18 12.56 18.89
C ALA A 310 -29.43 13.18 18.21
N PRO A 311 -29.27 14.19 17.35
CA PRO A 311 -30.05 14.30 16.11
C PRO A 311 -29.43 13.47 14.99
#